data_AF-A0A536PQH9-F1
#
_entry.id   AF-A0A536PQH9-F1
#
_cell.length_a   1.000
_cell.length_b   1.000
_cell.length_c   1.000
_cell.angle_alpha   90.00
_cell.angle_beta   90.00
_cell.angle_gamma   90.00
#
_symmetry.space_group_name_H-M   'P 1'
#
loop_
_entity.id
_entity.type
_entity.pdbx_description
1 polymer ?
#
loop_
_entity_poly.entity_id
_entity_poly.type
_entity_poly.pdbx_seq_one_letter_code
_entity_poly.pdbx_strand_id
1 'polypeptide(L)'
;MESTPRAYGNEAERRYHLRRLDDLLEALERLNLAEAKDLPVAVKERLEKDGIAVEPGIAFSRLIELVWAQQEKYLIDLKADRRKGSRRMGDGVVASHRVLDAFILGRLNLSGRRRRRGLGN
;
A
#
# COMPACT_ATOMS: atom_id res chain seq x y z
N MET A 1 6.94 -36.49 -18.70
CA MET A 1 6.15 -35.24 -18.70
C MET A 1 5.85 -34.90 -17.24
N GLU A 2 6.69 -34.09 -16.60
CA GLU A 2 6.43 -33.59 -15.24
C GLU A 2 6.02 -32.12 -15.34
N SER A 3 4.72 -31.88 -15.19
CA SER A 3 4.11 -30.55 -15.16
C SER A 3 4.47 -29.86 -13.86
N THR A 4 5.48 -29.00 -13.89
CA THR A 4 5.76 -28.02 -12.83
C THR A 4 4.60 -27.02 -12.74
N PRO A 5 4.03 -26.75 -11.54
CA PRO A 5 2.93 -25.81 -11.43
C PRO A 5 3.45 -24.36 -11.54
N ARG A 6 3.33 -23.80 -12.75
CA ARG A 6 2.92 -22.41 -13.09
C ARG A 6 3.42 -21.23 -12.23
N ALA A 7 4.72 -21.12 -11.91
CA ALA A 7 5.27 -19.90 -11.31
C ALA A 7 5.38 -18.72 -12.32
N TYR A 8 5.37 -18.98 -13.63
CA TYR A 8 5.63 -17.95 -14.66
C TYR A 8 4.37 -17.26 -15.22
N GLY A 9 3.16 -17.74 -14.92
CA GLY A 9 1.91 -17.10 -15.40
C GLY A 9 1.49 -15.87 -14.58
N ASN A 10 1.96 -15.75 -13.33
CA ASN A 10 1.37 -14.87 -12.33
C ASN A 10 2.20 -13.62 -12.00
N GLU A 11 3.48 -13.53 -12.40
CA GLU A 11 4.33 -12.38 -12.03
C GLU A 11 3.95 -11.12 -12.81
N ALA A 12 3.56 -11.25 -14.09
CA ALA A 12 3.07 -10.12 -14.88
C ALA A 12 1.74 -9.58 -14.32
N GLU A 13 0.80 -10.48 -13.98
CA GLU A 13 -0.46 -10.15 -13.34
C GLU A 13 -0.25 -9.51 -11.96
N ARG A 14 0.66 -10.07 -11.16
CA ARG A 14 1.06 -9.51 -9.86
C ARG A 14 1.65 -8.10 -9.98
N ARG A 15 2.54 -7.86 -10.95
CA ARG A 15 3.08 -6.51 -11.23
C ARG A 15 2.00 -5.55 -11.68
N TYR A 16 1.07 -6.03 -12.52
CA TYR A 16 -0.07 -5.25 -12.95
C TYR A 16 -0.96 -4.83 -11.77
N HIS A 17 -1.31 -5.76 -10.87
CA HIS A 17 -2.07 -5.45 -9.66
C HIS A 17 -1.34 -4.46 -8.75
N LEU A 18 -0.04 -4.67 -8.49
CA LEU A 18 0.75 -3.75 -7.68
C LEU A 18 0.77 -2.34 -8.28
N ARG A 19 1.00 -2.22 -9.59
CA ARG A 19 0.99 -0.92 -10.28
C ARG A 19 -0.37 -0.23 -10.17
N ARG A 20 -1.45 -0.98 -10.34
CA ARG A 20 -2.81 -0.44 -10.25
C ARG A 20 -3.15 0.03 -8.83
N LEU A 21 -2.67 -0.68 -7.81
CA LEU A 21 -2.80 -0.29 -6.41
C LEU A 21 -1.96 0.95 -6.08
N ASP A 22 -0.74 1.07 -6.63
CA ASP A 22 0.08 2.29 -6.51
C ASP A 22 -0.64 3.52 -7.09
N ASP A 23 -1.23 3.37 -8.28
CA ASP A 23 -2.01 4.45 -8.91
C ASP A 23 -3.26 4.83 -8.07
N LEU A 24 -3.83 3.88 -7.33
CA LEU A 24 -4.94 4.14 -6.40
C LEU A 24 -4.47 4.88 -5.13
N LEU A 25 -3.31 4.53 -4.59
CA LEU A 25 -2.70 5.26 -3.48
C LEU A 25 -2.44 6.71 -3.85
N GLU A 26 -1.78 6.95 -5.00
CA GLU A 26 -1.48 8.30 -5.47
C GLU A 26 -2.75 9.15 -5.62
N ALA A 27 -3.83 8.56 -6.15
CA ALA A 27 -5.11 9.23 -6.29
C ALA A 27 -5.75 9.57 -4.92
N LEU A 28 -5.76 8.62 -3.99
CA LEU A 28 -6.33 8.82 -2.65
C LEU A 28 -5.52 9.82 -1.83
N GLU A 29 -4.19 9.79 -1.92
CA GLU A 29 -3.30 10.76 -1.26
C GLU A 29 -3.55 12.18 -1.78
N ARG A 30 -3.69 12.35 -3.09
CA ARG A 30 -4.06 13.64 -3.69
C ARG A 30 -5.40 14.15 -3.21
N LEU A 31 -6.41 13.28 -3.16
CA LEU A 31 -7.74 13.64 -2.65
C LEU A 31 -7.70 14.02 -1.16
N ASN A 32 -6.91 13.30 -0.37
CA ASN A 32 -6.72 13.58 1.04
C ASN A 32 -5.99 14.92 1.27
N LEU A 33 -4.92 15.18 0.50
CA LEU A 33 -4.18 16.45 0.55
C LEU A 33 -5.03 17.64 0.10
N ALA A 34 -5.93 17.43 -0.85
CA ALA A 34 -6.87 18.46 -1.32
C ALA A 34 -8.09 18.63 -0.39
N GLU A 35 -8.15 17.89 0.74
CA GLU A 35 -9.30 17.87 1.65
C GLU A 35 -10.64 17.64 0.91
N ALA A 36 -10.62 16.78 -0.11
CA ALA A 36 -11.83 16.47 -0.86
C ALA A 36 -12.91 15.88 0.08
N LYS A 37 -14.18 16.16 -0.20
CA LYS A 37 -15.28 15.66 0.62
C LYS A 37 -15.83 14.34 0.12
N ASP A 38 -15.72 14.12 -1.19
CA ASP A 38 -16.35 13.01 -1.88
C ASP A 38 -15.31 12.20 -2.67
N LEU A 39 -15.49 10.88 -2.66
CA LEU A 39 -14.68 9.97 -3.45
C LEU A 39 -15.17 9.97 -4.90
N PRO A 40 -14.32 10.28 -5.90
CA PRO A 40 -14.71 10.21 -7.29
C PRO A 40 -15.17 8.79 -7.68
N VAL A 41 -16.27 8.69 -8.43
CA VAL A 41 -16.88 7.41 -8.83
C VAL A 41 -15.87 6.48 -9.50
N ALA A 42 -15.05 7.01 -10.40
CA ALA A 42 -14.02 6.23 -11.09
C ALA A 42 -12.97 5.62 -10.13
N VAL A 43 -12.64 6.31 -9.02
CA VAL A 43 -11.72 5.79 -8.00
C VAL A 43 -12.42 4.71 -7.16
N LYS A 44 -13.68 4.95 -6.79
CA LYS A 44 -14.51 3.98 -6.07
C LYS A 44 -14.62 2.65 -6.81
N GLU A 45 -15.00 2.68 -8.10
CA GLU A 45 -15.15 1.47 -8.90
C GLU A 45 -13.83 0.70 -9.03
N ARG A 46 -12.70 1.40 -9.10
CA ARG A 46 -11.37 0.77 -9.14
C ARG A 46 -11.04 0.09 -7.82
N LEU A 47 -11.32 0.72 -6.68
CA LEU A 47 -11.14 0.13 -5.35
C LEU A 47 -11.98 -1.15 -5.20
N GLU A 48 -13.26 -1.10 -5.57
CA GLU A 48 -14.16 -2.26 -5.49
C GLU A 48 -13.69 -3.41 -6.40
N LYS A 49 -13.22 -3.10 -7.61
CA LYS A 49 -12.63 -4.09 -8.52
C LYS A 49 -11.33 -4.71 -7.99
N ASP A 50 -10.61 -4.05 -7.08
CA ASP A 50 -9.44 -4.61 -6.39
C ASP A 50 -9.80 -5.29 -5.05
N GLY A 51 -11.11 -5.46 -4.78
CA GLY A 51 -11.62 -6.15 -3.59
C GLY A 51 -11.66 -5.28 -2.34
N ILE A 52 -11.56 -3.96 -2.48
CA ILE A 52 -11.58 -3.00 -1.36
C ILE A 52 -12.99 -2.44 -1.25
N ALA A 53 -13.69 -2.80 -0.17
CA ALA A 53 -15.02 -2.30 0.10
C ALA A 53 -14.99 -0.81 0.47
N VAL A 54 -15.84 -0.02 -0.20
CA VAL A 54 -15.98 1.41 0.06
C VAL A 54 -17.33 1.66 0.73
N GLU A 55 -17.29 1.95 2.03
CA GLU A 55 -18.48 2.33 2.79
C GLU A 55 -18.76 3.83 2.69
N PRO A 56 -20.03 4.27 2.79
CA PRO A 56 -20.37 5.69 2.82
C PRO A 56 -19.67 6.40 3.99
N GLY A 57 -19.07 7.56 3.73
CA GLY A 57 -18.41 8.38 4.77
C GLY A 57 -17.05 7.85 5.24
N ILE A 58 -16.48 6.83 4.60
CA ILE A 58 -15.13 6.36 4.90
C ILE A 58 -14.09 7.45 4.59
N ALA A 59 -13.19 7.72 5.54
CA ALA A 59 -12.12 8.69 5.35
C ALA A 59 -11.08 8.19 4.33
N PHE A 60 -10.49 9.09 3.54
CA PHE A 60 -9.43 8.72 2.58
C PHE A 60 -8.23 8.06 3.26
N SER A 61 -7.81 8.53 4.43
CA SER A 61 -6.76 7.89 5.23
C SER A 61 -7.05 6.40 5.50
N ARG A 62 -8.32 6.04 5.71
CA ARG A 62 -8.73 4.65 5.92
C ARG A 62 -8.69 3.85 4.62
N LEU A 63 -9.10 4.45 3.50
CA LEU A 63 -8.98 3.82 2.18
C LEU A 63 -7.51 3.56 1.81
N ILE A 64 -6.61 4.50 2.10
CA ILE A 64 -5.15 4.35 1.90
C ILE A 64 -4.63 3.13 2.68
N GLU A 65 -5.03 2.96 3.95
CA GLU A 65 -4.67 1.77 4.74
C GLU A 65 -5.16 0.45 4.12
N LEU A 66 -6.39 0.44 3.61
CA LEU A 66 -6.96 -0.75 2.97
C LEU A 66 -6.23 -1.09 1.68
N VAL A 67 -5.87 -0.10 0.88
CA VAL A 67 -5.06 -0.29 -0.35
C VAL A 67 -3.67 -0.84 0.01
N TRP A 68 -3.02 -0.32 1.06
CA TRP A 68 -1.74 -0.88 1.53
C TRP A 68 -1.87 -2.33 1.99
N ALA A 69 -2.89 -2.66 2.78
CA ALA A 69 -3.15 -4.04 3.21
C ALA A 69 -3.37 -4.97 2.01
N GLN A 70 -3.95 -4.47 0.92
CA GLN A 70 -4.10 -5.21 -0.32
C GLN A 70 -2.75 -5.39 -1.04
N GLN A 71 -1.89 -4.36 -1.09
CA GLN A 71 -0.53 -4.46 -1.64
C GLN A 71 0.35 -5.46 -0.88
N GLU A 72 0.26 -5.50 0.45
CA GLU A 72 1.05 -6.41 1.28
C GLU A 72 0.87 -7.87 0.89
N LYS A 73 -0.35 -8.28 0.48
CA LYS A 73 -0.63 -9.64 0.00
C LYS A 73 0.27 -10.03 -1.18
N TYR A 74 0.34 -9.14 -2.18
CA TYR A 74 1.20 -9.34 -3.34
C TYR A 74 2.70 -9.23 -3.00
N LEU A 75 3.08 -8.54 -1.94
CA LEU A 75 4.49 -8.47 -1.49
C LEU A 75 4.92 -9.71 -0.69
N ILE A 76 4.02 -10.30 0.10
CA ILE A 76 4.26 -11.54 0.84
C ILE A 76 4.51 -12.70 -0.14
N ASP A 77 3.70 -12.79 -1.20
CA ASP A 77 3.87 -13.80 -2.25
C ASP A 77 5.27 -13.75 -2.88
N LEU A 78 5.81 -12.55 -3.11
CA LEU A 78 7.17 -12.37 -3.62
C LEU A 78 8.25 -12.82 -2.63
N LYS A 79 8.03 -12.65 -1.33
CA LYS A 79 8.96 -13.13 -0.30
C LYS A 79 8.92 -14.67 -0.24
N ALA A 80 7.76 -15.28 -0.36
CA ALA A 80 7.60 -16.73 -0.42
C ALA A 80 8.28 -17.32 -1.67
N ASP A 81 8.08 -16.70 -2.83
CA ASP A 81 8.72 -17.11 -4.08
C ASP A 81 10.24 -16.97 -4.02
N ARG A 82 10.76 -15.85 -3.49
CA ARG A 82 12.21 -15.67 -3.29
C ARG A 82 12.83 -16.66 -2.31
N ARG A 83 12.14 -17.08 -1.24
CA ARG A 83 12.65 -18.13 -0.35
C ARG A 83 12.78 -19.47 -1.07
N LYS A 84 11.88 -19.76 -2.02
CA LYS A 84 11.93 -20.95 -2.87
C LYS A 84 12.97 -20.82 -4.00
N GLY A 85 13.16 -19.61 -4.51
CA GLY A 85 14.09 -19.23 -5.57
C GLY A 85 15.51 -18.88 -5.11
N SER A 86 15.77 -18.78 -3.80
CA SER A 86 17.08 -18.45 -3.18
C SER A 86 18.16 -19.53 -3.35
N ARG A 87 18.10 -20.30 -4.44
CA ARG A 87 19.26 -20.98 -5.01
C ARG A 87 19.78 -20.29 -6.27
N ARG A 88 19.07 -19.32 -6.89
CA ARG A 88 19.50 -18.61 -8.10
C ARG A 88 18.89 -17.19 -8.19
N MET A 89 19.75 -16.16 -8.20
CA MET A 89 19.49 -14.70 -8.38
C MET A 89 18.79 -13.96 -7.21
N GLY A 90 19.20 -12.76 -6.77
CA GLY A 90 20.13 -11.75 -7.32
C GLY A 90 19.40 -10.45 -7.62
N ASP A 91 19.53 -9.44 -6.74
CA ASP A 91 19.24 -8.00 -6.87
C ASP A 91 17.89 -7.53 -7.47
N GLY A 92 17.06 -6.81 -6.69
CA GLY A 92 15.92 -6.10 -7.31
C GLY A 92 14.83 -5.52 -6.42
N VAL A 93 14.84 -5.74 -5.09
CA VAL A 93 13.71 -5.33 -4.22
C VAL A 93 14.16 -4.54 -2.99
N VAL A 94 15.06 -3.58 -3.19
CA VAL A 94 15.52 -2.68 -2.12
C VAL A 94 14.73 -1.35 -2.14
N ALA A 95 14.13 -0.98 -3.26
CA ALA A 95 13.44 0.31 -3.40
C ALA A 95 12.12 0.40 -2.60
N SER A 96 11.32 -0.67 -2.52
CA SER A 96 10.03 -0.65 -1.79
C SER A 96 10.16 -0.65 -0.27
N HIS A 97 11.36 -0.90 0.30
CA HIS A 97 11.57 -0.95 1.75
C HIS A 97 11.73 0.45 2.37
N ARG A 98 12.31 1.41 1.64
CA ARG A 98 12.64 2.73 2.20
C ARG A 98 11.42 3.60 2.50
N VAL A 99 10.32 3.39 1.78
CA VAL A 99 9.05 4.11 2.03
C VAL A 99 8.29 3.50 3.23
N LEU A 100 8.42 2.18 3.44
CA LEU A 100 7.80 1.47 4.57
C LEU A 100 8.37 1.93 5.92
N ASP A 101 9.68 2.13 6.03
CA ASP A 101 10.30 2.58 7.29
C ASP A 101 9.90 4.01 7.67
N ALA A 102 9.79 4.92 6.70
CA ALA A 102 9.45 6.32 6.97
C ALA A 102 8.02 6.49 7.52
N PHE A 103 7.07 5.68 7.05
CA PHE A 103 5.67 5.77 7.50
C PHE A 103 5.43 5.00 8.82
N ILE A 104 6.05 3.84 9.01
CA ILE A 104 5.97 3.08 10.27
C ILE A 104 6.68 3.84 11.41
N LEU A 105 7.85 4.47 11.15
CA LEU A 105 8.53 5.33 12.14
C LEU A 105 7.78 6.66 12.38
N GLY A 106 7.08 7.20 11.37
CA GLY A 106 6.26 8.41 11.50
C GLY A 106 4.99 8.22 12.34
N ARG A 107 4.44 7.00 12.43
CA ARG A 107 3.22 6.69 13.20
C ARG A 107 3.39 6.62 14.72
N LEU A 108 4.61 6.78 15.25
CA LEU A 108 4.84 6.90 16.70
C LEU A 108 4.87 8.33 17.24
N ASN A 109 4.63 9.39 16.43
CA ASN A 109 4.83 10.76 16.91
C ASN A 109 3.77 11.79 16.51
N LEU A 110 2.49 11.41 16.50
CA LEU A 110 1.38 12.37 16.34
C LEU A 110 0.41 12.43 17.54
N SER A 111 0.78 11.81 18.66
CA SER A 111 -0.01 11.86 19.90
C SER A 111 0.89 12.19 21.10
N GLY A 112 1.16 13.48 21.33
CA GLY A 112 1.59 13.92 22.65
C GLY A 112 2.55 15.10 22.71
N ARG A 113 2.06 16.34 22.54
CA ARG A 113 2.48 17.47 23.39
C ARG A 113 1.55 18.68 23.23
N ARG A 114 0.38 18.61 23.86
CA ARG A 114 -0.20 19.79 24.51
C ARG A 114 0.20 19.74 25.99
N ARG A 115 0.44 20.94 26.56
CA ARG A 115 0.92 21.27 27.92
C ARG A 115 2.45 21.21 28.03
N ARG A 116 3.18 22.25 28.46
CA ARG A 116 2.93 23.21 29.57
C ARG A 116 3.82 24.47 29.45
N ARG A 117 3.27 25.59 29.99
CA ARG A 117 3.92 26.75 30.67
C ARG A 117 4.86 27.62 29.79
N GLY A 118 4.79 28.95 29.78
CA GLY A 118 4.36 29.90 30.81
C GLY A 118 5.55 30.80 31.17
N LEU A 119 5.38 32.11 30.98
CA LEU A 119 6.05 33.26 31.63
C LEU A 119 7.56 33.18 31.95
N GLY A 120 8.30 34.18 31.48
CA GLY A 120 9.61 34.55 32.03
C GLY A 120 10.18 35.75 31.30
N ASN A 121 10.37 36.83 32.05
CA ASN A 121 10.92 38.14 31.69
C ASN A 121 12.32 38.05 31.08
#